data_AF-A0A2T1DXN8-F1
#
_entry.id   AF-A0A2T1DXN8-F1
#
_cell.length_a   1.000
_cell.length_b   1.000
_cell.length_c   1.000
_cell.angle_alpha   90.00
_cell.angle_beta   90.00
_cell.angle_gamma   90.00
#
_symmetry.space_group_name_H-M   'P 1'
#
loop_
_entity.id
_entity.type
_entity.pdbx_description
1 polymer ?
#
loop_
_entity_poly.entity_id
_entity_poly.type
_entity_poly.pdbx_seq_one_letter_code
_entity_poly.pdbx_strand_id
1 'polypeptide(L)' 'LIYTPNPTQFLKDAQLRGALAIDGLEMLVQQGAAALKIWLDTESVPVDVMRQALRQHLGLD' A
#
# COMPACT_ATOMS: atom_id res chain seq x y z
N LEU A 1 4.73 6.04 3.68
CA LEU A 1 3.42 6.23 4.37
C LEU A 1 2.42 6.99 3.51
N ILE A 2 2.81 8.12 2.91
CA ILE A 2 1.93 8.83 1.97
C ILE A 2 1.75 7.97 0.70
N TYR A 3 0.51 7.82 0.25
CA TYR A 3 0.11 7.03 -0.93
C TYR A 3 -0.60 7.87 -2.00
N THR A 4 -0.86 9.16 -1.73
CA THR A 4 -1.36 10.13 -2.71
C THR A 4 -0.68 11.48 -2.46
N PRO A 5 -0.02 12.10 -3.47
CA PRO A 5 0.24 11.58 -4.81
C PRO A 5 1.24 10.40 -4.79
N ASN A 6 1.15 9.50 -5.77
CA ASN A 6 2.07 8.37 -5.94
C ASN A 6 2.85 8.50 -7.27
N PRO A 7 4.20 8.63 -7.26
CA PRO A 7 5.07 8.80 -6.09
C PRO A 7 5.06 10.24 -5.56
N THR A 8 5.32 10.40 -4.26
CA THR A 8 5.51 11.73 -3.64
C THR A 8 6.81 12.39 -4.14
N GLN A 9 6.94 13.71 -4.00
CA GLN A 9 8.19 14.41 -4.35
C GLN A 9 9.40 13.82 -3.62
N PHE A 10 9.24 13.50 -2.33
CA PHE A 10 10.30 12.86 -1.54
C PHE A 10 10.77 11.52 -2.13
N LEU A 11 9.82 10.68 -2.56
CA LEU A 11 10.17 9.38 -3.16
C LEU A 11 10.84 9.55 -4.54
N LYS A 12 10.42 10.55 -5.33
CA LYS A 12 11.10 10.90 -6.59
C LYS A 12 12.55 11.30 -6.32
N ASP A 13 12.79 12.19 -5.35
CA ASP A 13 14.13 12.65 -5.00
C ASP A 13 15.01 11.52 -4.45
N ALA A 14 14.41 10.59 -3.70
CA ALA A 14 15.10 9.41 -3.19
C ALA A 14 15.54 8.47 -4.33
N GLN A 15 14.65 8.20 -5.30
CA GLN A 15 14.97 7.40 -6.48
C GLN A 15 16.10 8.02 -7.31
N LEU A 16 16.08 9.35 -7.50
CA LEU A 16 17.14 10.08 -8.21
C LEU A 16 18.52 9.95 -7.53
N ARG A 17 18.55 9.69 -6.23
CA ARG A 17 19.77 9.45 -5.44
C ARG A 17 20.16 7.96 -5.38
N GLY A 18 19.48 7.10 -6.12
CA GLY A 18 19.73 5.65 -6.13
C GLY A 18 19.17 4.90 -4.92
N ALA A 19 18.31 5.54 -4.11
CA ALA A 19 17.67 4.87 -3.00
C ALA A 19 16.46 4.03 -3.47
N LEU A 20 16.22 2.90 -2.80
CA LEU A 20 15.00 2.13 -2.98
C LEU A 20 13.82 2.88 -2.33
N ALA A 21 12.90 3.37 -3.15
CA ALA A 21 11.68 4.04 -2.70
C ALA A 21 10.55 3.03 -2.49
N ILE A 22 9.98 3.03 -1.29
CA ILE A 22 8.79 2.25 -0.93
C ILE A 22 7.68 3.24 -0.60
N ASP A 23 6.54 3.12 -1.29
CA ASP A 23 5.40 4.01 -1.08
C ASP A 23 4.56 3.62 0.15
N GLY A 24 3.47 4.36 0.41
CA GLY A 24 2.55 4.08 1.50
C GLY A 24 1.50 3.01 1.23
N LEU A 25 1.31 2.59 -0.03
CA LEU A 25 0.17 1.80 -0.44
C LEU A 25 0.23 0.39 0.15
N GLU A 26 1.39 -0.26 0.07
CA GLU A 26 1.56 -1.61 0.60
C GLU A 26 1.35 -1.64 2.11
N MET A 27 1.83 -0.62 2.84
CA MET A 27 1.58 -0.53 4.27
C MET A 27 0.08 -0.37 4.60
N LEU A 28 -0.66 0.42 3.81
CA LEU A 28 -2.10 0.58 3.98
C LEU A 28 -2.86 -0.75 3.75
N VAL A 29 -2.45 -1.55 2.77
CA VAL A 29 -3.03 -2.88 2.53
C VAL A 29 -2.73 -3.83 3.69
N GLN A 30 -1.47 -3.93 4.10
CA GLN A 30 -1.03 -4.90 5.11
C GLN A 30 -1.60 -4.60 6.51
N GLN A 31 -1.68 -3.34 6.91
CA GLN A 31 -2.31 -2.99 8.19
C GLN A 31 -3.81 -3.37 8.21
N GLY A 32 -4.49 -3.22 7.08
CA GLY A 32 -5.91 -3.56 6.96
C GLY A 32 -6.11 -5.08 6.99
N ALA A 33 -5.21 -5.81 6.31
CA ALA A 33 -5.18 -7.26 6.36
C ALA A 33 -4.96 -7.76 7.80
N ALA A 34 -4.01 -7.18 8.54
CA ALA A 34 -3.78 -7.52 9.94
C ALA A 34 -5.00 -7.24 10.83
N ALA A 35 -5.68 -6.11 10.64
CA ALA A 35 -6.91 -5.80 11.36
C ALA A 35 -8.03 -6.81 11.06
N LEU A 36 -8.25 -7.16 9.79
CA LEU A 36 -9.26 -8.15 9.39
C LEU A 36 -8.99 -9.54 9.98
N LYS A 37 -7.72 -9.97 10.02
CA LYS A 37 -7.35 -11.23 10.67
C LYS A 37 -7.79 -11.28 12.13
N ILE A 38 -7.55 -10.19 12.86
CA ILE A 38 -7.93 -10.05 14.27
C ILE A 38 -9.46 -10.06 14.43
N TRP A 39 -10.18 -9.28 13.62
CA TRP A 39 -11.63 -9.15 13.77
C TRP A 39 -12.40 -10.40 13.36
N LEU A 40 -11.89 -11.16 12.39
CA LEU A 40 -12.54 -12.36 11.87
C LEU A 40 -11.99 -13.65 12.50
N ASP A 41 -11.02 -13.55 13.42
CA ASP A 41 -10.31 -14.67 14.02
C ASP A 41 -9.84 -15.70 12.97
N THR A 42 -9.19 -15.19 11.92
CA THR A 42 -8.76 -16.00 10.79
C THR A 42 -7.41 -15.54 10.25
N GLU A 43 -6.58 -16.48 9.84
CA GLU A 43 -5.28 -16.17 9.22
C GLU A 43 -5.39 -15.88 7.72
N SER A 44 -6.48 -16.30 7.08
CA SER A 44 -6.68 -16.16 5.64
C SER A 44 -7.52 -14.91 5.34
N VAL A 45 -6.88 -13.90 4.78
CA VAL A 45 -7.53 -12.67 4.29
C VAL A 45 -7.07 -12.39 2.86
N PRO A 46 -7.96 -11.88 1.98
CA PRO A 46 -7.68 -11.75 0.55
C PRO A 46 -6.84 -10.50 0.25
N VAL A 47 -5.57 -10.50 0.63
CA VAL A 47 -4.64 -9.35 0.51
C VAL A 47 -4.54 -8.82 -0.92
N ASP A 48 -4.50 -9.71 -1.92
CA ASP A 48 -4.40 -9.29 -3.32
C ASP A 48 -5.65 -8.55 -3.80
N VAL A 49 -6.83 -8.98 -3.35
CA VAL A 49 -8.10 -8.28 -3.63
C VAL A 49 -8.10 -6.91 -2.96
N MET A 50 -7.63 -6.82 -1.72
CA MET A 50 -7.51 -5.55 -1.01
C MET A 50 -6.56 -4.59 -1.74
N ARG A 51 -5.42 -5.09 -2.23
CA ARG A 51 -4.45 -4.31 -3.00
C ARG A 51 -5.06 -3.80 -4.31
N GLN A 52 -5.69 -4.68 -5.07
CA GLN A 52 -6.31 -4.32 -6.35
C GLN A 52 -7.44 -3.30 -6.16
N ALA A 53 -8.33 -3.50 -5.18
CA ALA A 53 -9.41 -2.57 -4.89
C ALA A 53 -8.88 -1.16 -4.56
N LEU A 54 -7.79 -1.06 -3.81
CA LEU A 54 -7.13 0.20 -3.48
C LEU A 54 -6.52 0.90 -4.70
N ARG A 55 -5.86 0.14 -5.59
CA ARG A 55 -5.29 0.70 -6.83
C ARG A 55 -6.38 1.21 -7.77
N GLN A 56 -7.46 0.47 -7.93
CA GLN A 56 -8.63 0.89 -8.71
C GLN A 56 -9.25 2.17 -8.15
N HIS A 57 -9.44 2.23 -6.83
CA HIS A 57 -10.02 3.39 -6.16
C HIS A 57 -9.17 4.66 -6.30
N LEU A 58 -7.84 4.51 -6.32
CA LEU A 58 -6.88 5.60 -6.44
C LEU A 58 -6.50 5.92 -7.90
N GLY A 59 -7.01 5.16 -8.89
CA GLY A 59 -6.66 5.34 -10.31
C GLY A 59 -5.19 5.02 -10.63
N LEU A 60 -4.61 4.01 -9.95
CA LEU A 60 -3.22 3.59 -10.11
C LEU A 60 -3.04 2.32 -10.97
N ASP A 61 -4.11 1.89 -11.64
CA ASP A 61 -4.13 0.75 -12.56
C ASP A 61 -4.04 1.17 -14.03
#